data_AF-A0A2E2UXV8-F1
#
_entry.id   AF-A0A2E2UXV8-F1
#
_cell.length_a   1.000
_cell.length_b   1.000
_cell.length_c   1.000
_cell.angle_alpha   90.00
_cell.angle_beta   90.00
_cell.angle_gamma   90.00
#
_symmetry.space_group_name_H-M   'P 1'
#
loop_
_entity.id
_entity.type
_entity.pdbx_description
1 polymer ?
#
loop_
_entity_poly.entity_id
_entity_poly.type
_entity_poly.pdbx_seq_one_letter_code
_entity_poly.pdbx_strand_id
1 'polypeptide(L)'
;MPVLQDALAKIKSGVLSNDLSMIADGFFDLTGEKLDLNDVADSDSGESPSTTTEEYLASSKKDSVLKDKSSSPVSAKENTFIDEGTDHKDSNNVTPEISLTKRGRPPTRYKEAVCHVCGKKDSVNESLSFGDFYRCNNCTG
;
A
#
# COMPACT_ATOMS: atom_id res chain seq x y z
N MET A 1 -35.28 -13.33 -23.56
CA MET A 1 -33.91 -12.93 -23.97
C MET A 1 -33.78 -11.57 -24.69
N PRO A 2 -34.83 -10.84 -25.17
CA PRO A 2 -34.59 -9.55 -25.85
C PRO A 2 -34.27 -8.37 -24.91
N VAL A 3 -34.68 -8.46 -23.64
CA VAL A 3 -34.62 -7.36 -22.66
C VAL A 3 -33.18 -6.85 -22.39
N LEU A 4 -32.19 -7.74 -22.47
CA LEU A 4 -30.80 -7.41 -22.12
C LEU A 4 -30.12 -6.56 -23.21
N GLN A 5 -30.46 -6.78 -24.48
CA GLN A 5 -29.92 -6.01 -25.60
C GLN A 5 -30.51 -4.60 -25.65
N ASP A 6 -31.79 -4.47 -25.33
CA ASP A 6 -32.50 -3.19 -25.33
C ASP A 6 -32.00 -2.27 -24.21
N ALA A 7 -31.76 -2.81 -23.01
CA ALA A 7 -31.24 -2.03 -21.90
C ALA A 7 -29.80 -1.53 -22.14
N LEU A 8 -28.93 -2.38 -22.72
CA LEU A 8 -27.59 -1.96 -23.13
C LEU A 8 -27.61 -0.91 -24.25
N ALA A 9 -28.59 -0.95 -25.14
CA ALA A 9 -28.75 0.07 -26.17
C ALA A 9 -29.14 1.43 -25.57
N LYS A 10 -30.03 1.46 -24.57
CA LYS A 10 -30.42 2.69 -23.85
C LYS A 10 -29.24 3.33 -23.11
N ILE A 11 -28.41 2.52 -22.45
CA ILE A 11 -27.20 3.02 -21.78
C ILE A 11 -26.25 3.64 -22.82
N LYS A 12 -26.02 2.96 -23.95
CA LYS A 12 -25.14 3.46 -25.02
C LYS A 12 -25.66 4.76 -25.63
N SER A 13 -26.96 4.88 -25.89
CA SER A 13 -27.54 6.13 -26.40
C SER A 13 -27.45 7.25 -25.37
N GLY A 14 -27.71 6.97 -24.09
CA GLY A 14 -27.61 7.95 -23.00
C GLY A 14 -26.20 8.49 -22.83
N VAL A 15 -25.16 7.65 -22.96
CA VAL A 15 -23.76 8.09 -22.95
C VAL A 15 -23.43 8.99 -24.14
N LEU A 16 -23.94 8.68 -25.33
CA LEU A 16 -23.70 9.48 -26.54
C LEU A 16 -24.43 10.83 -26.50
N SER A 17 -25.63 10.88 -25.90
CA SER A 17 -26.41 12.11 -25.74
C SER A 17 -26.13 12.87 -24.44
N ASN A 18 -25.23 12.36 -23.60
CA ASN A 18 -24.93 12.88 -22.27
C ASN A 18 -26.18 13.07 -21.38
N ASP A 19 -27.12 12.12 -21.47
CA ASP A 19 -28.37 12.12 -20.70
C ASP A 19 -28.33 11.03 -19.63
N LEU A 20 -28.15 11.46 -18.38
CA LEU A 20 -28.02 10.57 -17.21
C LEU A 20 -29.31 9.81 -16.89
N SER A 21 -30.47 10.33 -17.28
CA SER A 21 -31.76 9.68 -17.02
C SER A 21 -31.89 8.36 -17.79
N MET A 22 -31.50 8.36 -19.08
CA MET A 22 -31.50 7.17 -19.93
C MET A 22 -30.50 6.10 -19.46
N ILE A 23 -29.38 6.55 -18.88
CA ILE A 23 -28.37 5.64 -18.32
C ILE A 23 -28.90 4.98 -17.06
N ALA A 24 -29.52 5.75 -16.15
CA ALA A 24 -30.11 5.23 -14.92
C ALA A 24 -31.25 4.24 -15.21
N ASP A 25 -32.14 4.56 -16.16
CA ASP A 25 -33.23 3.67 -16.55
C ASP A 25 -32.72 2.38 -17.19
N GLY A 26 -31.73 2.48 -18.10
CA GLY A 26 -31.11 1.31 -18.71
C GLY A 26 -30.34 0.44 -17.70
N PHE A 27 -29.75 1.06 -16.67
CA PHE A 27 -29.11 0.33 -15.58
C PHE A 27 -30.14 -0.41 -14.72
N PHE A 28 -31.23 0.25 -14.33
CA PHE A 28 -32.33 -0.36 -13.58
C PHE A 28 -32.95 -1.55 -14.32
N ASP A 29 -33.12 -1.44 -15.64
CA ASP A 29 -33.62 -2.53 -16.48
C ASP A 29 -32.69 -3.77 -16.48
N LEU A 30 -31.38 -3.59 -16.21
CA LEU A 30 -30.39 -4.68 -16.16
C LEU A 30 -30.21 -5.27 -14.76
N THR A 31 -30.18 -4.43 -13.72
CA THR A 31 -29.79 -4.82 -12.37
C THR A 31 -30.96 -4.85 -11.38
N GLY A 32 -32.07 -4.17 -11.68
CA GLY A 32 -33.19 -3.97 -10.78
C GLY A 32 -32.89 -2.96 -9.65
N GLU A 33 -31.75 -2.29 -9.69
CA GLU A 33 -31.28 -1.34 -8.67
C GLU A 33 -31.46 0.09 -9.17
N LYS A 34 -32.03 0.98 -8.33
CA LYS A 34 -32.23 2.39 -8.66
C LYS A 34 -31.05 3.20 -8.14
N LEU A 35 -30.41 3.96 -9.02
CA LEU A 35 -29.34 4.88 -8.66
C LEU A 35 -29.93 6.25 -8.29
N ASP A 36 -29.69 6.69 -7.07
CA ASP A 36 -30.00 8.06 -6.65
C ASP A 36 -28.87 8.99 -7.12
N LEU A 37 -29.17 9.83 -8.11
CA LEU A 37 -28.19 10.72 -8.79
C LEU A 37 -27.56 11.79 -7.87
N ASN A 38 -27.98 11.88 -6.61
CA ASN A 38 -27.44 12.81 -5.63
C ASN A 38 -26.15 12.32 -4.95
N ASP A 39 -25.82 11.03 -5.05
CA ASP A 39 -24.64 10.46 -4.38
C ASP A 39 -23.33 10.59 -5.19
N VAL A 40 -23.37 11.16 -6.40
CA VAL A 40 -22.22 11.22 -7.33
C VAL A 40 -21.46 12.56 -7.25
N ALA A 41 -21.89 13.48 -6.39
CA ALA A 41 -21.29 14.80 -6.23
C ALA A 41 -20.32 14.90 -5.04
N ASP A 42 -19.60 13.85 -4.66
CA ASP A 42 -18.36 13.95 -3.86
C ASP A 42 -17.71 12.55 -3.70
N SER A 43 -17.01 12.08 -4.74
CA SER A 43 -16.15 10.89 -4.63
C SER A 43 -14.81 11.13 -5.31
N ASP A 44 -14.18 12.25 -4.92
CA ASP A 44 -12.73 12.43 -4.89
C ASP A 44 -12.33 12.84 -3.46
N SER A 45 -12.41 11.89 -2.54
CA SER A 45 -11.77 12.01 -1.22
C SER A 45 -11.52 10.61 -0.67
N GLY A 46 -10.24 10.27 -0.49
CA GLY A 46 -9.80 9.00 0.06
C GLY A 46 -10.47 8.68 1.39
N GLU A 47 -10.96 7.45 1.50
CA GLU A 47 -11.50 6.90 2.74
C GLU A 47 -10.44 6.96 3.86
N SER A 48 -10.78 7.68 4.91
CA SER A 48 -10.13 7.62 6.22
C SER A 48 -10.96 6.73 7.15
N PRO A 49 -10.32 6.08 8.14
CA PRO A 49 -10.78 4.83 8.75
C PRO A 49 -11.96 4.99 9.71
N SER A 50 -12.75 3.93 9.78
CA SER A 50 -13.84 3.70 10.74
C SER A 50 -13.36 3.81 12.20
N THR A 51 -13.82 4.87 12.87
CA THR A 51 -14.33 4.93 14.25
C THR A 51 -13.92 3.81 15.23
N THR A 52 -12.74 3.95 15.83
CA THR A 52 -12.45 3.57 17.25
C THR A 52 -11.30 4.42 17.79
N THR A 53 -11.54 5.69 18.11
CA THR A 53 -10.52 6.55 18.76
C THR A 53 -11.10 7.35 19.92
N GLU A 54 -11.56 6.67 20.97
CA GLU A 54 -11.74 7.32 22.28
C GLU A 54 -10.91 6.68 23.41
N GLU A 55 -10.26 5.53 23.19
CA GLU A 55 -9.48 4.85 24.25
C GLU A 55 -7.97 5.22 24.28
N TYR A 56 -7.50 6.07 23.36
CA TYR A 56 -6.08 6.45 23.25
C TYR A 56 -5.81 7.97 23.36
N LEU A 57 -6.73 8.73 23.97
CA LEU A 57 -6.49 10.14 24.30
C LEU A 57 -6.06 10.30 25.76
N ALA A 58 -4.74 10.38 25.99
CA ALA A 58 -4.19 10.76 27.28
C ALA A 58 -4.56 12.23 27.59
N SER A 59 -5.59 12.43 28.42
CA SER A 59 -5.98 13.76 28.90
C SER A 59 -4.88 14.35 29.77
N SER A 60 -4.14 15.32 29.23
CA SER A 60 -3.15 16.09 29.97
C SER A 60 -3.83 17.17 30.81
N LYS A 61 -4.29 16.79 32.02
CA LYS A 61 -4.63 17.79 33.05
C LYS A 61 -3.35 18.52 33.46
N LYS A 62 -3.23 19.78 33.04
CA LYS A 62 -2.26 20.74 33.58
C LYS A 62 -2.77 21.20 34.96
N ASP A 63 -2.61 20.34 35.96
CA ASP A 63 -2.70 20.77 37.35
C ASP A 63 -1.44 20.33 38.10
N SER A 64 -0.75 21.34 38.59
CA SER A 64 0.52 21.31 39.30
C SER A 64 0.40 20.58 40.63
N VAL A 65 0.65 19.28 40.66
CA VAL A 65 1.24 18.59 41.82
C VAL A 65 2.12 17.47 41.29
N LEU A 66 3.43 17.65 41.38
CA LEU A 66 4.43 16.60 41.19
C LEU A 66 4.24 15.56 42.31
N LYS A 67 3.31 14.63 42.11
CA LYS A 67 3.32 13.34 42.80
C LYS A 67 3.98 12.36 41.85
N ASP A 68 5.06 11.75 42.32
CA ASP A 68 5.83 10.72 41.64
C ASP A 68 4.90 9.72 40.95
N LYS A 69 4.71 9.89 39.64
CA LYS A 69 4.15 8.83 38.80
C LYS A 69 5.29 7.87 38.54
N SER A 70 5.48 6.93 39.47
CA SER A 70 6.36 5.79 39.23
C SER A 70 5.88 5.11 37.95
N SER A 71 6.79 4.97 36.99
CA SER A 71 6.58 4.20 35.78
C SER A 71 6.37 2.74 36.18
N SER A 72 5.12 2.29 36.28
CA SER A 72 4.83 0.87 36.46
C SER A 72 5.13 0.14 35.16
N PRO A 73 5.92 -0.94 35.18
CA PRO A 73 6.17 -1.72 33.98
C PRO A 73 4.84 -2.31 33.47
N VAL A 74 4.53 -2.05 32.21
CA VAL A 74 3.39 -2.70 31.53
C VAL A 74 3.84 -4.12 31.18
N SER A 75 3.35 -5.11 31.91
CA SER A 75 3.50 -6.51 31.51
C SER A 75 2.44 -6.83 30.45
N ALA A 76 2.88 -7.02 29.21
CA ALA A 76 2.03 -7.60 28.18
C ALA A 76 1.68 -9.04 28.58
N LYS A 77 0.41 -9.43 28.43
CA LYS A 77 0.00 -10.83 28.59
C LYS A 77 0.70 -11.68 27.54
N GLU A 78 0.94 -12.94 27.89
CA GLU A 78 1.50 -13.92 26.95
C GLU A 78 0.61 -14.00 25.70
N ASN A 79 1.24 -14.09 24.53
CA ASN A 79 0.53 -14.21 23.28
C ASN A 79 -0.19 -15.57 23.24
N THR A 80 -1.52 -15.56 23.26
CA THR A 80 -2.35 -16.76 23.15
C THR A 80 -2.71 -17.11 21.71
N PHE A 81 -2.26 -16.31 20.74
CA PHE A 81 -2.54 -16.57 19.34
C PHE A 81 -1.74 -17.78 18.85
N ILE A 82 -2.46 -18.78 18.35
CA ILE A 82 -1.92 -19.95 17.69
C ILE A 82 -2.38 -19.87 16.23
N ASP A 83 -1.43 -19.72 15.31
CA ASP A 83 -1.72 -19.72 13.88
C ASP A 83 -2.03 -21.15 13.41
N GLU A 84 -3.28 -21.41 13.08
CA GLU A 84 -3.75 -22.71 12.58
C GLU A 84 -3.40 -22.92 11.09
N GLY A 85 -2.85 -21.91 10.40
CA GLY A 85 -2.40 -21.99 9.01
C GLY A 85 -3.53 -22.32 8.02
N THR A 86 -4.77 -22.03 8.40
CA THR A 86 -6.01 -22.28 7.63
C THR A 86 -6.48 -21.04 6.88
N ASP A 87 -6.20 -19.84 7.39
CA ASP A 87 -6.62 -18.55 6.80
C ASP A 87 -6.11 -18.30 5.37
N HIS A 88 -5.04 -19.02 4.97
CA HIS A 88 -4.44 -18.92 3.63
C HIS A 88 -4.85 -20.05 2.68
N LYS A 89 -5.66 -21.01 3.15
CA LYS A 89 -6.03 -22.23 2.40
C LYS A 89 -7.44 -22.20 1.84
N ASP A 90 -8.22 -21.15 2.14
CA ASP A 90 -9.55 -20.99 1.58
C ASP A 90 -9.48 -20.94 0.05
N SER A 91 -10.40 -21.64 -0.62
CA SER A 91 -10.47 -21.67 -2.10
C SER A 91 -10.65 -20.28 -2.72
N ASN A 92 -11.11 -19.31 -1.93
CA ASN A 92 -11.28 -17.91 -2.32
C ASN A 92 -10.02 -17.06 -2.10
N ASN A 93 -9.00 -17.57 -1.40
CA ASN A 93 -7.78 -16.85 -1.01
C ASN A 93 -6.51 -17.52 -1.54
N VAL A 94 -6.65 -18.34 -2.60
CA VAL A 94 -5.54 -18.97 -3.29
C VAL A 94 -4.72 -17.88 -3.98
N THR A 95 -3.46 -17.74 -3.58
CA THR A 95 -2.52 -16.84 -4.25
C THR A 95 -2.43 -17.27 -5.72
N PRO A 96 -2.81 -16.42 -6.68
CA PRO A 96 -2.77 -16.79 -8.08
C PRO A 96 -1.33 -17.09 -8.50
N GLU A 97 -1.13 -18.20 -9.21
CA GLU A 97 0.18 -18.59 -9.74
C GLU A 97 0.57 -17.67 -10.91
N ILE A 98 1.07 -16.48 -10.59
CA ILE A 98 1.55 -15.52 -11.57
C ILE A 98 3.05 -15.74 -11.76
N SER A 99 3.47 -15.93 -13.01
CA SER A 99 4.89 -15.94 -13.34
C SER A 99 5.48 -14.55 -13.09
N LEU A 100 6.43 -14.44 -12.16
CA LEU A 100 7.14 -13.20 -11.89
C LEU A 100 7.76 -12.67 -13.18
N THR A 101 7.60 -11.37 -13.42
CA THR A 101 8.27 -10.71 -14.53
C THR A 101 9.77 -10.85 -14.37
N LYS A 102 10.45 -11.26 -15.44
CA LYS A 102 11.91 -11.37 -15.42
C LYS A 102 12.49 -10.00 -15.10
N ARG A 103 13.39 -9.95 -14.11
CA ARG A 103 14.08 -8.72 -13.74
C ARG A 103 14.91 -8.23 -14.94
N GLY A 104 14.48 -7.15 -15.57
CA GLY A 104 15.17 -6.56 -16.73
C GLY A 104 16.46 -5.81 -16.37
N ARG A 105 16.65 -5.45 -15.10
CA ARG A 105 17.85 -4.74 -14.64
C ARG A 105 19.02 -5.71 -14.48
N PRO A 106 20.16 -5.50 -15.16
CA PRO A 106 21.36 -6.31 -14.96
C PRO A 106 21.85 -6.22 -13.51
N PRO A 107 22.59 -7.23 -13.02
CA PRO A 107 23.22 -7.14 -11.70
C PRO A 107 24.18 -5.95 -11.66
N THR A 108 24.27 -5.31 -10.50
CA THR A 108 25.26 -4.26 -10.25
C THR A 108 26.65 -4.85 -10.39
N ARG A 109 27.52 -4.18 -11.15
CA ARG A 109 28.88 -4.64 -11.34
C ARG A 109 29.79 -4.02 -10.28
N TYR A 110 30.66 -4.85 -9.71
CA TYR A 110 31.63 -4.46 -8.72
C TYR A 110 33.03 -4.77 -9.24
N LYS A 111 33.97 -3.88 -8.90
CA LYS A 111 35.39 -4.03 -9.19
C LYS A 111 36.14 -4.11 -7.88
N GLU A 112 37.10 -5.02 -7.81
CA GLU A 112 38.05 -5.06 -6.70
C GLU A 112 39.03 -3.89 -6.84
N ALA A 113 39.01 -2.99 -5.87
CA ALA A 113 39.92 -1.86 -5.77
C ALA A 113 40.87 -2.04 -4.59
N VAL A 114 42.15 -1.77 -4.81
CA VAL A 114 43.19 -1.85 -3.77
C VAL A 114 43.49 -0.45 -3.28
N CYS A 115 43.38 -0.21 -1.97
CA CYS A 115 43.71 1.09 -1.39
C CYS A 115 45.21 1.35 -1.54
N HIS A 116 45.57 2.49 -2.13
CA HIS A 116 46.97 2.88 -2.33
C HIS A 116 47.72 3.12 -1.01
N VAL A 117 47.01 3.49 0.07
CA VAL A 117 47.63 3.85 1.36
C VAL A 117 47.84 2.62 2.25
N CYS A 118 46.81 1.79 2.42
CA CYS A 118 46.86 0.65 3.36
C CYS A 118 46.87 -0.73 2.67
N GLY A 119 46.76 -0.80 1.34
CA GLY A 119 46.78 -2.05 0.58
C GLY A 119 45.55 -2.95 0.76
N LYS A 120 44.53 -2.52 1.53
CA LYS A 120 43.29 -3.28 1.72
C LYS A 120 42.50 -3.34 0.42
N LYS A 121 41.87 -4.50 0.17
CA LYS A 121 40.99 -4.75 -0.97
C LYS A 121 39.55 -4.45 -0.58
N ASP A 122 38.90 -3.60 -1.34
CA ASP A 122 37.47 -3.29 -1.19
C ASP A 122 36.73 -3.59 -2.49
N SER A 123 35.46 -3.98 -2.36
CA SER A 123 34.56 -4.14 -3.50
C SER A 123 33.82 -2.82 -3.73
N VAL A 124 34.14 -2.15 -4.84
CA VAL A 124 33.59 -0.84 -5.18
C VAL A 124 32.73 -0.96 -6.44
N ASN A 125 31.64 -0.21 -6.50
CA ASN A 125 30.82 -0.16 -7.71
C ASN A 125 31.65 0.39 -8.88
N GLU A 126 31.56 -0.22 -10.07
CA GLU A 126 32.27 0.25 -11.27
C GLU A 126 32.01 1.72 -11.57
N SER A 127 30.80 2.21 -11.27
CA SER A 127 30.42 3.61 -11.48
C SER A 127 30.99 4.58 -10.44
N LEU A 128 31.72 4.11 -9.43
CA LEU A 128 32.32 4.94 -8.37
C LEU A 128 33.85 4.82 -8.34
N SER A 129 34.41 3.84 -9.04
CA SER A 129 35.86 3.74 -9.25
C SER A 129 36.29 4.71 -10.35
N PHE A 130 36.49 5.98 -9.99
CA PHE A 130 37.05 7.00 -10.88
C PHE A 130 38.49 7.34 -10.47
N GLY A 131 39.38 7.47 -11.46
CA GLY A 131 40.79 7.82 -11.27
C GLY A 131 41.73 6.62 -11.07
N ASP A 132 43.03 6.91 -11.04
CA ASP A 132 44.10 5.89 -10.98
C ASP A 132 44.39 5.40 -9.56
N PHE A 133 44.02 6.18 -8.53
CA PHE A 133 44.34 5.90 -7.13
C PHE A 133 43.07 5.77 -6.29
N TYR A 134 42.83 4.57 -5.75
CA TYR A 134 41.75 4.33 -4.79
C TYR A 134 42.26 4.51 -3.35
N ARG A 135 41.45 5.16 -2.50
CA ARG A 135 41.66 5.26 -1.06
C ARG A 135 40.42 4.74 -0.34
N CYS A 136 40.60 3.84 0.62
CA CYS A 136 39.48 3.33 1.42
C CYS A 136 38.99 4.39 2.42
N ASN A 137 37.77 4.21 2.92
CA ASN A 137 37.13 5.14 3.86
C ASN A 137 37.96 5.40 5.14
N ASN A 138 38.81 4.45 5.55
CA ASN A 138 39.70 4.63 6.70
C ASN A 138 40.93 5.51 6.40
N CYS A 139 41.35 5.62 5.13
CA CYS A 139 42.54 6.37 4.73
C CYS A 139 42.21 7.74 4.12
N THR A 140 40.92 8.02 3.87
CA THR A 140 40.42 9.33 3.46
C THR A 140 40.09 10.26 4.63
N GLY A 141 40.25 9.76 5.87
CA GLY A 141 40.12 10.54 7.10
C GLY A 141 41.29 11.49 7.33
#